data_AF-A0A7S1KIB6-F1
#
_entry.id   AF-A0A7S1KIB6-F1
#
_cell.length_a   1.000
_cell.length_b   1.000
_cell.length_c   1.000
_cell.angle_alpha   90.00
_cell.angle_beta   90.00
_cell.angle_gamma   90.00
#
_symmetry.space_group_name_H-M   'P 1'
#
loop_
_entity.id
_entity.type
_entity.pdbx_description
1 polymer ?
#
loop_
_entity_poly.entity_id
_entity_poly.type
_entity_poly.pdbx_seq_one_letter_code
_entity_poly.pdbx_strand_id
1 'polypeptide(L)'
;RRGSPSASSREVVMSGALWQGTAYDRRWSLPSLKTFVSILIAPQYVMRWIGASPHLTHLHMINLPLHYLPSALSAAPSLANLTSLGCILLTTDDSDWQPLLSVLETKGAIGRNGRIDTLGVYFAVEGMEPDG
;
A
#
# COMPACT_ATOMS: atom_id res chain seq x y z
N ARG A 1 -28.31 -27.79 -18.06
CA ARG A 1 -27.49 -27.29 -16.93
C ARG A 1 -26.08 -27.03 -17.44
N ARG A 2 -25.73 -25.76 -17.75
CA ARG A 2 -24.33 -25.36 -17.98
C ARG A 2 -23.92 -24.60 -16.73
N GLY A 3 -23.00 -25.17 -15.96
CA GLY A 3 -22.36 -24.44 -14.87
C GLY A 3 -21.48 -23.37 -15.47
N SER A 4 -21.79 -22.10 -15.19
CA SER A 4 -20.84 -21.02 -15.42
C SER A 4 -19.61 -21.29 -14.56
N PRO A 5 -18.38 -21.18 -15.10
CA PRO A 5 -17.21 -21.27 -14.26
C PRO A 5 -17.28 -20.10 -13.27
N SER A 6 -17.32 -20.43 -11.98
CA SER A 6 -17.05 -19.50 -10.89
C SER A 6 -15.71 -18.83 -11.22
N ALA A 7 -15.75 -17.59 -11.66
CA ALA A 7 -14.57 -16.79 -11.90
C ALA A 7 -13.95 -16.53 -10.53
N SER A 8 -13.09 -17.44 -10.07
CA SER A 8 -12.19 -17.16 -8.96
C SER A 8 -11.37 -15.95 -9.39
N SER A 9 -11.69 -14.78 -8.83
CA SER A 9 -10.92 -13.56 -9.02
C SER A 9 -9.47 -13.88 -8.70
N ARG A 10 -8.64 -14.02 -9.73
CA ARG A 10 -7.21 -14.27 -9.59
C ARG A 10 -6.65 -13.10 -8.82
N GLU A 11 -6.16 -13.36 -7.61
CA GLU A 11 -5.40 -12.38 -6.86
C GLU A 11 -4.18 -12.00 -7.71
N VAL A 12 -4.09 -10.72 -8.08
CA VAL A 12 -2.87 -10.18 -8.67
C VAL A 12 -2.06 -9.62 -7.51
N VAL A 13 -0.85 -10.17 -7.34
CA VAL A 13 0.16 -9.69 -6.41
C VAL A 13 1.25 -9.00 -7.23
N MET A 14 1.52 -7.73 -6.95
CA MET A 14 2.65 -7.02 -7.51
C MET A 14 3.72 -6.87 -6.44
N SER A 15 4.92 -7.39 -6.69
CA SER A 15 6.09 -7.32 -5.81
C SER A 15 7.37 -7.05 -6.61
N GLY A 16 8.19 -6.10 -6.13
CA GLY A 16 9.55 -5.86 -6.60
C GLY A 16 9.79 -4.52 -7.31
N ALA A 17 10.96 -3.91 -7.02
CA ALA A 17 11.35 -2.57 -7.48
C ALA A 17 11.49 -2.42 -9.00
N LEU A 18 11.96 -3.47 -9.68
CA LEU A 18 12.57 -3.34 -11.01
C LEU A 18 11.56 -3.15 -12.16
N TRP A 19 10.35 -3.68 -12.02
CA TRP A 19 9.38 -3.71 -13.13
C TRP A 19 8.18 -2.79 -12.91
N GLN A 20 8.04 -2.17 -11.72
CA GLN A 20 6.92 -1.29 -11.40
C GLN A 20 6.92 -0.01 -12.24
N GLY A 21 8.11 0.60 -12.44
CA GLY A 21 8.28 1.74 -13.34
C GLY A 21 7.99 1.36 -14.80
N THR A 22 8.52 0.23 -15.27
CA THR A 22 8.26 -0.25 -16.63
C THR A 22 6.80 -0.63 -16.87
N ALA A 23 6.14 -1.29 -15.91
CA ALA A 23 4.72 -1.63 -15.98
C ALA A 23 3.86 -0.36 -16.03
N TYR A 24 4.26 0.67 -15.26
CA TYR A 24 3.64 1.98 -15.32
C TYR A 24 3.85 2.66 -16.69
N ASP A 25 5.08 2.73 -17.19
CA ASP A 25 5.40 3.37 -18.49
C ASP A 25 4.63 2.69 -19.64
N ARG A 26 4.44 1.38 -19.52
CA ARG A 26 3.62 0.56 -20.44
C ARG A 26 2.12 0.61 -20.15
N ARG A 27 1.67 1.41 -19.18
CA ARG A 27 0.27 1.61 -18.80
C ARG A 27 -0.48 0.31 -18.53
N TRP A 28 0.15 -0.61 -17.82
CA TRP A 28 -0.50 -1.85 -17.43
C TRP A 28 -1.78 -1.57 -16.63
N SER A 29 -2.88 -2.23 -17.00
CA SER A 29 -4.15 -2.14 -16.29
C SER A 29 -4.30 -3.38 -15.42
N LEU A 30 -4.37 -3.17 -14.10
CA LEU A 30 -4.51 -4.24 -13.11
C LEU A 30 -5.74 -4.00 -12.22
N PRO A 31 -6.96 -4.00 -12.79
CA PRO A 31 -8.17 -3.69 -12.04
C PRO A 31 -8.45 -4.71 -10.93
N SER A 32 -7.91 -5.93 -11.03
CA SER A 32 -8.01 -7.00 -10.03
C SER A 32 -6.86 -7.03 -9.02
N LEU A 33 -6.01 -5.98 -8.97
CA LEU A 33 -4.94 -5.90 -7.98
C LEU A 33 -5.54 -5.80 -6.57
N LYS A 34 -5.23 -6.79 -5.75
CA LYS A 34 -5.66 -6.87 -4.34
C LYS A 34 -4.48 -6.67 -3.39
N THR A 35 -3.31 -7.13 -3.79
CA THR A 35 -2.10 -7.09 -2.97
C THR A 35 -1.01 -6.33 -3.70
N PHE A 36 -0.55 -5.23 -3.11
CA PHE A 36 0.54 -4.42 -3.64
C PHE A 36 1.68 -4.39 -2.62
N VAL A 37 2.79 -5.02 -2.98
CA VAL A 37 4.03 -5.04 -2.21
C VAL A 37 5.09 -4.27 -2.99
N SER A 38 5.74 -3.30 -2.37
CA SER A 38 6.80 -2.56 -3.05
C SER A 38 8.00 -2.32 -2.15
N ILE A 39 9.18 -2.36 -2.78
CA ILE A 39 10.50 -2.12 -2.20
C ILE A 39 11.16 -1.08 -3.11
N LEU A 40 11.67 0.02 -2.56
CA LEU A 40 12.45 1.03 -3.31
C LEU A 40 11.74 1.55 -4.58
N ILE A 41 10.50 2.00 -4.43
CA ILE A 41 9.70 2.58 -5.52
C ILE A 41 9.69 4.11 -5.44
N ALA A 42 9.79 4.75 -6.59
CA ALA A 42 9.59 6.19 -6.65
C ALA A 42 8.13 6.55 -6.26
N PRO A 43 7.89 7.51 -5.35
CA PRO A 43 6.57 7.79 -4.78
C PRO A 43 5.46 8.04 -5.82
N GLN A 44 5.79 8.63 -6.96
CA GLN A 44 4.85 8.89 -8.05
C GLN A 44 4.20 7.62 -8.62
N TYR A 45 4.91 6.49 -8.61
CA TYR A 45 4.36 5.23 -9.09
C TYR A 45 3.43 4.61 -8.05
N VAL A 46 3.73 4.74 -6.75
CA VAL A 46 2.87 4.28 -5.65
C VAL A 46 1.50 4.92 -5.72
N MET A 47 1.47 6.26 -5.80
CA MET A 47 0.23 7.03 -5.85
C MET A 47 -0.66 6.57 -7.01
N ARG A 48 -0.07 6.32 -8.17
CA ARG A 48 -0.81 5.91 -9.37
C ARG A 48 -1.30 4.47 -9.28
N TRP A 49 -0.48 3.55 -8.78
CA TRP A 49 -0.88 2.15 -8.60
C TRP A 49 -2.01 2.01 -7.59
N ILE A 50 -1.91 2.69 -6.45
CA ILE A 50 -2.95 2.71 -5.43
C ILE A 50 -4.25 3.33 -5.99
N GLY A 51 -4.15 4.47 -6.70
CA GLY A 51 -5.32 5.12 -7.32
C GLY A 51 -5.99 4.29 -8.42
N ALA A 52 -5.21 3.49 -9.16
CA ALA A 52 -5.73 2.64 -10.23
C ALA A 52 -6.27 1.27 -9.74
N SER A 53 -6.16 0.98 -8.44
CA SER A 53 -6.50 -0.33 -7.87
C SER A 53 -7.74 -0.24 -6.97
N PRO A 54 -8.97 -0.30 -7.53
CA PRO A 54 -10.21 -0.12 -6.77
C PRO A 54 -10.53 -1.26 -5.79
N HIS A 55 -9.81 -2.38 -5.90
CA HIS A 55 -10.02 -3.58 -5.08
C HIS A 55 -8.82 -3.92 -4.19
N LEU A 56 -7.93 -2.96 -3.94
CA LEU A 56 -6.78 -3.16 -3.08
C LEU A 56 -7.23 -3.50 -1.64
N THR A 57 -6.77 -4.63 -1.11
CA THR A 57 -7.07 -5.10 0.26
C THR A 57 -5.81 -5.26 1.11
N HIS A 58 -4.63 -5.42 0.49
CA HIS A 58 -3.34 -5.54 1.15
C HIS A 58 -2.33 -4.58 0.53
N LEU A 59 -1.70 -3.76 1.36
CA LEU A 59 -0.66 -2.82 0.95
C LEU A 59 0.56 -3.02 1.83
N HIS A 60 1.71 -3.30 1.23
CA HIS A 60 2.98 -3.37 1.93
C HIS A 60 4.03 -2.52 1.20
N MET A 61 4.59 -1.51 1.87
CA MET A 61 5.64 -0.65 1.29
C MET A 61 6.89 -0.70 2.14
N ILE A 62 8.04 -0.79 1.49
CA ILE A 62 9.34 -0.90 2.11
C ILE A 62 10.23 0.23 1.58
N ASN A 63 10.85 0.97 2.50
CA ASN A 63 11.73 2.10 2.24
C ASN A 63 11.04 3.25 1.49
N LEU A 64 9.83 3.63 1.94
CA LEU A 64 9.10 4.81 1.44
C LEU A 64 9.15 5.92 2.49
N PRO A 65 9.44 7.19 2.12
CA PRO A 65 9.30 8.30 3.06
C PRO A 65 7.82 8.50 3.44
N LEU A 66 7.54 8.61 4.74
CA LEU A 66 6.17 8.62 5.27
C LEU A 66 5.30 9.73 4.68
N HIS A 67 5.86 10.92 4.42
CA HIS A 67 5.11 12.08 3.95
C HIS A 67 4.43 11.88 2.58
N TYR A 68 4.86 10.90 1.79
CA TYR A 68 4.18 10.55 0.52
C TYR A 68 2.94 9.70 0.73
N LEU A 69 2.88 8.95 1.83
CA LEU A 69 1.86 7.93 2.03
C LEU A 69 0.46 8.52 2.26
N PRO A 70 0.25 9.56 3.09
CA PRO A 70 -1.06 10.18 3.27
C PRO A 70 -1.69 10.63 1.94
N SER A 71 -0.91 11.32 1.09
CA SER A 71 -1.40 11.78 -0.22
C SER A 71 -1.76 10.61 -1.14
N ALA A 72 -0.95 9.54 -1.16
CA ALA A 72 -1.22 8.34 -1.94
C ALA A 72 -2.52 7.64 -1.52
N LEU A 73 -2.73 7.49 -0.21
CA LEU A 73 -3.90 6.80 0.34
C LEU A 73 -5.17 7.64 0.29
N SER A 74 -5.05 8.96 0.41
CA SER A 74 -6.21 9.87 0.33
C SER A 74 -6.88 9.82 -1.06
N ALA A 75 -6.08 9.66 -2.12
CA ALA A 75 -6.56 9.51 -3.48
C ALA A 75 -7.13 8.10 -3.78
N ALA A 76 -6.95 7.13 -2.88
CA ALA A 76 -7.34 5.74 -3.09
C ALA A 76 -8.83 5.54 -2.79
N PRO A 77 -9.68 5.19 -3.77
CA PRO A 77 -11.06 4.80 -3.51
C PRO A 77 -11.14 3.44 -2.80
N SER A 78 -10.12 2.60 -2.95
CA SER A 78 -10.03 1.27 -2.35
C SER A 78 -9.68 1.26 -0.87
N LEU A 79 -9.34 2.39 -0.26
CA LEU A 79 -8.84 2.42 1.12
C LEU A 79 -9.86 1.89 2.14
N ALA A 80 -11.15 2.03 1.87
CA ALA A 80 -12.22 1.45 2.71
C ALA A 80 -12.25 -0.09 2.69
N ASN A 81 -11.58 -0.73 1.72
CA ASN A 81 -11.44 -2.18 1.59
C ASN A 81 -10.11 -2.69 2.15
N LEU A 82 -9.26 -1.81 2.67
CA LEU A 82 -7.95 -2.19 3.17
C LEU A 82 -8.09 -3.05 4.45
N THR A 83 -7.57 -4.27 4.38
CA THR A 83 -7.56 -5.26 5.49
C THR A 83 -6.17 -5.43 6.08
N SER A 84 -5.12 -5.08 5.33
CA SER A 84 -3.75 -5.14 5.80
C SER A 84 -2.92 -3.96 5.30
N LEU A 85 -2.16 -3.35 6.21
CA LEU A 85 -1.20 -2.30 5.92
C LEU A 85 0.16 -2.65 6.56
N GLY A 86 1.19 -2.77 5.72
CA GLY A 86 2.58 -2.92 6.10
C GLY A 86 3.41 -1.75 5.60
N CYS A 87 4.17 -1.07 6.47
CA CYS A 87 5.06 0.01 6.08
C CYS A 87 6.40 -0.12 6.80
N ILE A 88 7.49 -0.27 6.06
CA ILE A 88 8.86 -0.07 6.55
C ILE A 88 9.33 1.31 6.08
N LEU A 89 9.59 2.20 7.02
CA LEU A 89 9.87 3.62 6.77
C LEU A 89 11.32 3.95 7.12
N LEU A 90 11.91 4.91 6.40
CA LEU A 90 13.33 5.25 6.55
C LEU A 90 13.61 6.16 7.74
N THR A 91 12.71 7.11 8.08
CA THR A 91 12.89 8.06 9.19
C THR A 91 11.56 8.74 9.52
N THR A 92 11.10 8.75 10.79
CA THR A 92 9.93 9.55 11.21
C THR A 92 9.92 9.81 12.71
N ASP A 93 9.51 11.01 13.13
CA ASP A 93 9.05 11.27 14.51
C ASP A 93 7.58 10.82 14.67
N ASP A 94 7.14 10.56 15.91
CA ASP A 94 5.74 10.18 16.19
C ASP A 94 4.71 11.17 15.62
N SER A 95 5.06 12.46 15.52
CA SER A 95 4.20 13.50 14.94
C SER A 95 3.93 13.31 13.45
N ASP A 96 4.83 12.66 12.71
CA ASP A 96 4.70 12.47 11.26
C ASP A 96 3.61 11.45 10.90
N TRP A 97 3.13 10.69 11.88
CA TRP A 97 2.07 9.69 11.73
C TRP A 97 0.66 10.29 11.67
N GLN A 98 0.46 11.47 12.27
CA GLN A 98 -0.88 12.06 12.38
C GLN A 98 -1.57 12.24 11.03
N PRO A 99 -0.90 12.75 9.97
CA PRO A 99 -1.50 12.82 8.64
C PRO A 99 -1.93 11.45 8.09
N LEU A 100 -1.14 10.40 8.30
CA LEU A 100 -1.48 9.05 7.84
C LEU A 100 -2.68 8.48 8.59
N LEU A 101 -2.67 8.58 9.93
CA LEU A 101 -3.75 8.11 10.77
C LEU A 101 -5.07 8.83 10.44
N SER A 102 -5.02 10.15 10.26
CA SER A 102 -6.18 10.96 9.87
C SER A 102 -6.78 10.50 8.52
N VAL A 103 -5.94 10.19 7.52
CA VAL A 103 -6.40 9.67 6.23
C VAL A 103 -7.04 8.28 6.39
N LEU A 104 -6.41 7.38 7.14
CA LEU A 104 -6.94 6.03 7.38
C LEU A 104 -8.28 6.07 8.11
N GLU A 105 -8.43 6.94 9.10
CA GLU A 105 -9.67 7.12 9.86
C GLU A 105 -10.76 7.76 9.00
N THR A 106 -10.45 8.82 8.26
CA THR A 106 -11.39 9.51 7.35
C THR A 106 -11.96 8.56 6.30
N LYS A 107 -11.15 7.59 5.86
CA LYS A 107 -11.55 6.58 4.87
C LYS A 107 -12.21 5.34 5.49
N GLY A 108 -12.33 5.29 6.82
CA GLY A 108 -12.92 4.17 7.54
C GLY A 108 -12.07 2.89 7.51
N ALA A 109 -10.79 2.98 7.19
CA ALA A 109 -9.88 1.84 7.23
C ALA A 109 -9.59 1.42 8.69
N ILE A 110 -9.47 2.41 9.59
CA ILE A 110 -9.29 2.24 11.05
C ILE A 110 -10.45 2.89 11.83
N GLY A 111 -10.45 2.77 13.17
CA GLY A 111 -11.47 3.32 14.06
C GLY A 111 -12.58 2.32 14.40
N ARG A 112 -13.71 2.81 14.93
CA ARG A 112 -14.79 1.96 15.51
C ARG A 112 -15.36 0.90 14.54
N ASN A 113 -15.36 1.20 13.24
CA ASN A 113 -15.84 0.31 12.18
C ASN A 113 -14.72 -0.03 11.17
N GLY A 114 -13.46 0.14 11.58
CA GLY A 114 -12.29 -0.16 10.75
C GLY A 114 -12.25 -1.64 10.37
N ARG A 115 -11.54 -1.95 9.27
CA ARG A 115 -11.45 -3.29 8.70
C ARG A 115 -10.03 -3.84 8.63
N ILE A 116 -9.05 -3.09 9.14
CA ILE A 116 -7.67 -3.55 9.18
C ILE A 116 -7.53 -4.65 10.23
N ASP A 117 -7.26 -5.87 9.76
CA ASP A 117 -6.95 -7.05 10.57
C ASP A 117 -5.46 -7.12 10.92
N THR A 118 -4.60 -6.48 10.12
CA THR A 118 -3.14 -6.49 10.34
C THR A 118 -2.52 -5.15 10.00
N LEU A 119 -1.87 -4.53 11.00
CA LEU A 119 -1.09 -3.30 10.86
C LEU A 119 0.35 -3.56 11.29
N GLY A 120 1.28 -3.51 10.33
CA GLY A 120 2.71 -3.65 10.56
C GLY A 120 3.42 -2.36 10.20
N VAL A 121 3.99 -1.68 11.18
CA VAL A 121 4.76 -0.45 10.98
C VAL A 121 6.14 -0.68 11.58
N TYR A 122 7.18 -0.46 10.78
CA TYR A 122 8.56 -0.64 11.20
C TYR A 122 9.40 0.55 10.74
N PHE A 123 10.35 0.96 11.56
CA PHE A 123 11.33 1.99 11.23
C PHE A 123 12.67 1.32 10.93
N ALA A 124 13.21 1.56 9.73
CA ALA A 124 14.56 1.15 9.39
C ALA A 124 15.52 2.23 9.89
N VAL A 125 16.22 1.99 10.99
CA VAL A 125 17.30 2.86 11.43
C VAL A 125 18.47 2.68 10.46
N GLU A 126 18.75 3.68 9.61
CA GLU A 126 20.04 3.73 8.93
C GLU A 126 21.13 3.98 9.99
N GLY A 127 22.03 3.00 10.17
CA GLY A 127 23.31 3.23 10.85
C GLY A 127 23.45 2.80 12.31
N MET A 128 22.78 1.72 12.77
CA MET A 128 23.37 0.97 13.89
C MET A 128 24.45 0.06 13.32
N GLU A 129 25.69 0.56 13.23
CA GLU A 129 26.81 -0.36 13.43
C GLU A 129 26.58 -1.03 14.79
N PRO A 130 26.72 -2.36 14.92
CA PRO A 130 26.73 -2.96 16.24
C PRO A 130 27.88 -2.31 16.99
N ASP A 131 27.56 -1.61 18.09
CA ASP A 131 28.59 -1.13 19.02
C ASP A 131 29.52 -2.31 19.30
N GLY A 132 30.82 -2.10 19.01
CA GLY A 132 31.84 -3.15 18.90
C GLY A 132 31.97 -4.10 20.09
#